data_AF-A0A7V5NUS5-F1
#
_entry.id   AF-A0A7V5NUS5-F1
#
_cell.length_a   1.000
_cell.length_b   1.000
_cell.length_c   1.000
_cell.angle_alpha   90.00
_cell.angle_beta   90.00
_cell.angle_gamma   90.00
#
_symmetry.space_group_name_H-M   'P 1'
#
loop_
_entity.id
_entity.type
_entity.pdbx_description
1 polymer ?
#
loop_
_entity_poly.entity_id
_entity_poly.type
_entity_poly.pdbx_seq_one_letter_code
_entity_poly.pdbx_strand_id
1 'polypeptide(L)'
;MSLDHYFIQLANHKLKKTPKRIEILRVMNSKNTYFSPQELWAMLKEKFQKIGLPTVYRILQQFQEIGIVASIQKKDNQLYYFLCSIEHSHHHFICRKCKKVSCVEYCNFEQIKRS
;
A
#
# COMPACT_ATOMS: atom_id res chain seq x y z
N MET A 1 -2.57 -10.93 6.71
CA MET A 1 -3.79 -10.51 7.44
C MET A 1 -5.03 -10.84 6.60
N SER A 2 -6.23 -10.90 7.18
CA SER A 2 -7.45 -11.01 6.37
C SER A 2 -7.64 -9.76 5.51
N LEU A 3 -8.20 -9.90 4.30
CA LEU A 3 -8.50 -8.77 3.43
C LEU A 3 -9.77 -8.00 3.85
N ASP A 4 -10.54 -8.52 4.80
CA ASP A 4 -11.85 -7.98 5.17
C ASP A 4 -11.80 -6.53 5.66
N HIS A 5 -10.77 -6.17 6.42
CA HIS A 5 -10.55 -4.79 6.88
C HIS A 5 -10.45 -3.80 5.71
N TYR A 6 -9.67 -4.13 4.67
CA TYR A 6 -9.54 -3.28 3.48
C TYR A 6 -10.86 -3.20 2.71
N PHE A 7 -11.65 -4.27 2.70
CA PHE A 7 -12.97 -4.27 2.06
C PHE A 7 -13.98 -3.39 2.78
N ILE A 8 -13.90 -3.29 4.11
CA ILE A 8 -14.68 -2.34 4.90
C ILE A 8 -14.24 -0.90 4.58
N GLN A 9 -12.94 -0.63 4.52
CA GLN A 9 -12.43 0.70 4.13
C GLN A 9 -12.90 1.12 2.73
N LEU A 10 -12.85 0.22 1.74
CA LEU A 10 -13.39 0.50 0.41
C LEU A 10 -14.87 0.87 0.46
N ALA A 11 -15.68 0.16 1.26
CA ALA A 11 -17.10 0.45 1.40
C ALA A 11 -17.36 1.80 2.09
N ASN A 12 -16.66 2.11 3.18
CA ASN A 12 -16.78 3.36 3.91
C ASN A 12 -16.48 4.59 3.04
N HIS A 13 -15.55 4.45 2.09
CA HIS A 13 -15.19 5.49 1.14
C HIS A 13 -15.91 5.38 -0.21
N LYS A 14 -17.01 4.60 -0.30
CA LYS A 14 -17.84 4.43 -1.51
C LYS A 14 -17.07 3.93 -2.74
N LEU A 15 -15.96 3.22 -2.54
CA LEU A 15 -15.18 2.59 -3.60
C LEU A 15 -15.65 1.15 -3.84
N LYS A 16 -16.08 0.86 -5.07
CA LYS A 16 -16.49 -0.50 -5.48
C LYS A 16 -15.35 -1.52 -5.31
N LYS A 17 -15.67 -2.72 -4.84
CA LYS A 17 -14.77 -3.89 -4.78
C LYS A 17 -14.58 -4.50 -6.18
N THR A 18 -13.81 -3.83 -7.03
CA THR A 18 -13.56 -4.32 -8.39
C THR A 18 -12.50 -5.43 -8.38
N PRO A 19 -12.51 -6.37 -9.35
CA PRO A 19 -11.50 -7.43 -9.42
C PRO A 19 -10.05 -6.92 -9.39
N LYS A 20 -9.79 -5.77 -10.04
CA LYS A 20 -8.46 -5.14 -10.06
C LYS A 20 -8.03 -4.62 -8.69
N ARG A 21 -8.94 -3.99 -7.94
CA ARG A 21 -8.67 -3.50 -6.57
C ARG A 21 -8.38 -4.66 -5.62
N ILE A 22 -9.21 -5.71 -5.71
CA ILE A 22 -9.05 -6.93 -4.90
C ILE A 22 -7.69 -7.58 -5.21
N GLU A 23 -7.32 -7.67 -6.49
CA GLU A 23 -6.04 -8.28 -6.86
C GLU A 23 -4.84 -7.47 -6.36
N ILE A 24 -4.85 -6.14 -6.46
CA ILE A 24 -3.79 -5.29 -5.90
C ILE A 24 -3.67 -5.53 -4.39
N LEU A 25 -4.78 -5.52 -3.66
CA LEU A 25 -4.79 -5.81 -2.23
C LEU A 25 -4.23 -7.20 -1.91
N ARG A 26 -4.61 -8.22 -2.71
CA ARG A 26 -4.11 -9.59 -2.56
C ARG A 26 -2.61 -9.69 -2.77
N VAL A 27 -2.10 -9.09 -3.85
CA VAL A 27 -0.66 -9.08 -4.15
C VAL A 27 0.11 -8.36 -3.05
N MET A 28 -0.36 -7.19 -2.62
CA MET A 28 0.32 -6.42 -1.58
C MET A 28 0.26 -7.10 -0.20
N ASN A 29 -0.86 -7.76 0.14
CA ASN A 29 -1.00 -8.51 1.39
C ASN A 29 -0.18 -9.82 1.40
N SER A 30 0.19 -10.35 0.23
CA SER A 30 1.00 -11.57 0.13
C SER A 30 2.47 -11.37 0.53
N LYS A 31 2.97 -10.12 0.49
CA LYS A 31 4.35 -9.79 0.82
C LYS A 31 4.42 -8.50 1.62
N ASN A 32 5.06 -8.55 2.79
CA ASN A 32 5.28 -7.37 3.62
C ASN A 32 6.46 -6.51 3.09
N THR A 33 6.27 -5.90 1.92
CA THR A 33 7.30 -5.15 1.17
C THR A 33 6.68 -3.95 0.45
N TYR A 34 7.55 -3.04 0.03
CA TYR A 34 7.24 -2.03 -0.97
C TYR A 34 7.11 -2.62 -2.36
N PHE A 35 6.16 -2.07 -3.12
CA PHE A 35 6.01 -2.29 -4.55
C PHE A 35 6.02 -0.96 -5.29
N SER A 36 6.78 -0.89 -6.37
CA SER A 36 6.59 0.12 -7.39
C SER A 36 5.29 -0.15 -8.17
N PRO A 37 4.65 0.88 -8.75
CA PRO A 37 3.53 0.71 -9.66
C PRO A 37 3.81 -0.26 -10.81
N GLN A 38 5.06 -0.29 -11.30
CA GLN A 38 5.55 -1.17 -12.36
C GLN A 38 5.59 -2.63 -11.92
N GLU A 39 6.10 -2.91 -10.71
CA GLU A 39 6.10 -4.27 -10.14
C GLU A 39 4.66 -4.79 -9.98
N LEU A 40 3.74 -3.97 -9.42
CA LEU A 40 2.33 -4.36 -9.31
C LEU A 40 1.69 -4.56 -10.68
N TRP A 41 1.92 -3.67 -11.62
CA TRP A 41 1.39 -3.80 -12.98
C TRP A 41 1.87 -5.08 -13.68
N ALA A 42 3.15 -5.43 -13.55
CA ALA A 42 3.69 -6.66 -14.10
C ALA A 42 2.99 -7.89 -13.53
N MET A 43 2.78 -7.94 -12.21
CA MET A 43 2.06 -9.03 -11.54
C MET A 43 0.57 -9.07 -11.94
N LEU A 44 -0.07 -7.91 -12.11
CA LEU A 44 -1.47 -7.85 -12.52
C LEU A 44 -1.68 -8.25 -13.99
N LYS A 45 -0.68 -8.08 -14.86
CA LYS A 45 -0.78 -8.42 -16.28
C LYS A 45 -0.99 -9.90 -16.53
N GLU A 46 -0.45 -10.77 -15.67
CA GLU A 46 -0.64 -12.22 -15.73
C GLU A 46 -2.13 -12.60 -15.65
N LYS A 47 -2.91 -11.83 -14.88
CA LYS A 47 -4.35 -12.07 -14.67
C LYS A 47 -5.25 -11.16 -15.50
N PHE A 48 -4.80 -9.95 -15.83
CA PHE A 48 -5.58 -8.93 -16.54
C PHE A 48 -4.81 -8.39 -17.74
N GLN A 49 -4.84 -9.11 -18.86
CA GLN A 49 -4.06 -8.78 -20.07
C GLN A 49 -4.22 -7.33 -20.57
N LYS A 50 -5.42 -6.73 -20.40
CA LYS A 50 -5.74 -5.36 -20.84
C LYS A 50 -5.53 -4.28 -19.77
N ILE A 51 -4.85 -4.57 -18.65
CA ILE A 51 -4.62 -3.54 -17.63
C ILE A 51 -3.48 -2.59 -18.04
N GLY A 52 -3.81 -1.30 -18.16
CA GLY A 52 -2.81 -0.25 -18.35
C GLY A 52 -2.16 0.16 -17.03
N LEU A 53 -0.89 0.53 -17.09
CA LEU A 53 -0.14 1.08 -15.94
C LEU A 53 -0.86 2.29 -15.28
N PRO A 54 -1.49 3.23 -16.02
CA PRO A 54 -2.26 4.32 -15.40
C PRO A 54 -3.42 3.86 -14.50
N THR A 55 -3.99 2.68 -14.79
CA THR A 55 -5.03 2.11 -13.92
C THR A 55 -4.47 1.71 -12.56
N VAL A 56 -3.25 1.18 -12.52
CA VAL A 56 -2.56 0.80 -11.28
C VAL A 56 -2.26 2.06 -10.47
N TYR A 57 -1.70 3.10 -11.09
CA TYR A 57 -1.48 4.40 -10.45
C TYR A 57 -2.77 4.98 -9.84
N ARG A 58 -3.86 5.04 -10.61
CA ARG A 58 -5.14 5.57 -10.12
C ARG A 58 -5.68 4.77 -8.93
N ILE A 59 -5.54 3.45 -8.93
CA ILE A 59 -5.98 2.62 -7.80
C ILE A 59 -5.10 2.89 -6.57
N LEU A 60 -3.77 2.93 -6.73
CA LEU A 60 -2.85 3.19 -5.63
C LEU A 60 -3.03 4.59 -5.02
N GLN A 61 -3.29 5.60 -5.85
CA GLN A 61 -3.62 6.94 -5.39
C GLN A 61 -4.92 6.93 -4.57
N GLN A 62 -5.98 6.29 -5.07
CA GLN A 62 -7.24 6.17 -4.32
C GLN A 62 -7.04 5.42 -2.99
N PHE A 63 -6.22 4.37 -2.98
CA PHE A 63 -5.91 3.65 -1.75
C PHE A 63 -5.13 4.50 -0.76
N GLN A 64 -4.22 5.35 -1.24
CA GLN A 64 -3.46 6.27 -0.39
C GLN A 64 -4.36 7.34 0.22
N GLU A 65 -5.28 7.91 -0.58
CA GLU A 65 -6.26 8.90 -0.13
C GLU A 65 -7.15 8.39 1.01
N ILE A 66 -7.42 7.08 1.05
CA ILE A 66 -8.26 6.44 2.08
C ILE A 66 -7.44 5.66 3.13
N GLY A 67 -6.11 5.81 3.13
CA GLY A 67 -5.23 5.23 4.14
C GLY A 67 -5.01 3.70 4.05
N ILE A 68 -5.36 3.05 2.95
CA ILE A 68 -5.09 1.61 2.72
C ILE A 68 -3.60 1.37 2.44
N VAL A 69 -2.96 2.30 1.73
CA VAL A 69 -1.52 2.22 1.43
C VAL A 69 -0.84 3.50 1.87
N ALA A 70 0.43 3.39 2.19
CA ALA A 70 1.31 4.54 2.28
C ALA A 70 2.39 4.44 1.21
N SER A 71 3.01 5.58 0.90
CA SER A 71 3.99 5.68 -0.17
C SER A 71 5.28 6.35 0.30
N ILE A 72 6.37 6.01 -0.37
CA ILE A 72 7.67 6.66 -0.23
C ILE A 72 8.22 6.96 -1.61
N GLN A 73 8.95 8.06 -1.70
CA GLN A 73 9.76 8.37 -2.87
C GLN A 73 11.23 8.03 -2.58
N LYS A 74 11.86 7.25 -3.45
CA LYS A 74 13.28 6.92 -3.33
C LYS A 74 14.15 7.92 -4.08
N LYS A 75 15.48 7.79 -3.92
CA LYS A 75 16.49 8.69 -4.50
C LYS A 75 16.48 8.72 -6.04
N ASP A 76 15.98 7.66 -6.66
CA ASP A 76 15.74 7.54 -8.11
C ASP A 76 14.44 8.24 -8.55
N ASN A 77 13.81 9.03 -7.68
CA ASN A 77 12.53 9.69 -7.88
C ASN A 77 11.34 8.74 -8.08
N GLN A 78 11.55 7.44 -7.89
CA GLN A 78 10.55 6.39 -8.08
C GLN A 78 9.63 6.30 -6.84
N LEU A 79 8.32 6.22 -7.07
CA LEU A 79 7.33 5.99 -6.02
C LEU A 79 7.19 4.50 -5.71
N TYR A 80 7.11 4.20 -4.43
CA TYR A 80 6.89 2.88 -3.89
C TYR A 80 5.73 2.91 -2.89
N TYR A 81 4.88 1.89 -2.92
CA TYR A 81 3.70 1.76 -2.08
C TYR A 81 3.81 0.51 -1.21
N PHE A 82 3.27 0.58 0.00
CA PHE A 82 3.16 -0.55 0.90
C PHE A 82 1.79 -0.55 1.57
N LEU A 83 1.31 -1.75 1.90
CA LEU A 83 0.00 -1.93 2.52
C LEU A 83 0.09 -1.53 4.00
N CYS A 84 -0.83 -0.67 4.44
CA CYS A 84 -0.89 -0.14 5.80
C CYS A 84 -2.20 -0.58 6.45
N SER A 85 -2.16 -1.15 7.66
CA SER A 85 -3.38 -1.43 8.42
C SER A 85 -3.70 -0.28 9.37
N ILE A 86 -4.94 0.20 9.43
CA ILE A 86 -5.28 1.37 10.26
C ILE A 86 -5.44 1.02 11.76
N GLU A 87 -5.51 -0.26 12.13
CA GLU A 87 -5.85 -0.61 13.53
C GLU A 87 -4.86 -0.12 14.59
N HIS A 88 -3.64 0.25 14.21
CA HIS A 88 -2.71 0.93 15.11
C HIS A 88 -1.98 2.06 14.40
N SER A 89 -1.75 3.19 15.09
CA SER A 89 -0.75 4.20 14.73
C SER A 89 0.65 3.59 14.85
N HIS A 90 0.99 2.65 13.96
CA HIS A 90 2.29 2.01 13.93
C HIS A 90 3.15 2.71 12.88
N HIS A 91 4.32 3.16 13.31
CA HIS A 91 5.29 3.67 12.36
C HIS A 91 5.95 2.51 11.63
N HIS A 92 6.18 2.68 10.33
CA HIS A 92 6.85 1.68 9.52
C HIS A 92 8.34 1.97 9.51
N PHE A 93 9.15 1.03 9.99
CA PHE A 93 10.59 1.06 9.74
C PHE A 93 10.89 0.39 8.40
N ILE A 94 11.67 1.09 7.58
CA ILE A 94 11.84 0.76 6.16
C ILE A 94 13.32 0.56 5.87
N CYS A 95 13.71 -0.67 5.55
CA CYS A 95 15.07 -0.91 5.09
C CYS A 95 15.25 -0.44 3.63
N ARG A 96 16.03 0.63 3.43
CA ARG A 96 16.34 1.17 2.10
C ARG A 96 17.12 0.20 1.20
N LYS A 97 17.82 -0.79 1.78
CA LYS A 97 18.63 -1.78 1.05
C LYS A 97 17.82 -3.00 0.59
N CYS A 98 17.01 -3.60 1.47
CA CYS A 98 16.30 -4.87 1.17
C CYS A 98 14.79 -4.74 0.97
N LYS A 99 14.22 -3.52 1.09
CA LYS A 99 12.78 -3.23 0.97
C LYS A 99 11.88 -3.84 2.07
N LYS A 100 12.44 -4.56 3.04
CA LYS A 100 11.67 -5.12 4.17
C LYS A 100 11.06 -3.99 5.00
N VAL A 101 9.77 -4.14 5.30
CA VAL A 101 9.02 -3.27 6.21
C VAL A 101 8.85 -4.01 7.53
N SER A 102 9.17 -3.36 8.62
CA SER A 102 8.84 -3.83 9.97
C SER A 102 7.98 -2.79 10.65
N CYS A 103 6.86 -3.22 11.22
CA CYS A 103 6.00 -2.35 12.01
C CYS A 103 6.66 -2.07 13.36
N VAL A 104 6.65 -0.82 13.79
CA VAL A 104 7.01 -0.41 15.13
C VAL A 104 5.71 -0.36 15.93
N GLU A 105 5.48 -1.38 16.74
CA GLU A 105 4.23 -1.59 17.50
C GLU A 105 4.01 -0.53 18.59
N TYR A 106 5.08 0.10 19.08
CA TYR A 106 5.02 1.15 20.07
C TYR A 106 5.82 2.35 19.59
N CYS A 107 5.12 3.44 19.23
CA CYS A 107 5.79 4.68 18.90
C CYS A 107 5.19 5.87 19.64
N ASN A 108 5.86 6.25 20.74
CA ASN A 108 5.50 7.40 21.56
C ASN A 108 6.03 8.73 20.99
N PHE A 109 5.98 8.90 19.66
CA PHE A 109 6.58 10.05 18.97
C PHE A 109 5.81 11.36 19.23
N GLU A 110 4.55 11.28 19.66
CA GLU A 110 3.76 12.45 20.06
C GLU A 110 4.36 13.19 21.27
N GLN A 111 5.22 12.55 22.05
CA GLN A 111 5.90 13.19 23.19
C GLN A 111 7.19 13.91 22.81
N ILE A 112 7.68 13.75 21.58
CA ILE A 112 8.86 14.47 21.09
C ILE A 112 8.38 15.83 20.55
N LYS A 113 8.11 16.76 21.48
CA LYS A 113 8.02 18.18 21.13
C LYS A 113 9.36 18.60 20.52
N ARG A 114 9.29 19.22 19.34
CA ARG A 114 10.43 19.90 18.69
C ARG A 114 11.11 20.80 19.72
N SER A 115 12.33 20.43 20.12
CA SER A 115 13.30 21.29 20.81
C SER A 115 13.83 22.33 19.85
#